data_AF-A0A947H9E7-F1
#
_entry.id   AF-A0A947H9E7-F1
#
_cell.length_a   1.000
_cell.length_b   1.000
_cell.length_c   1.000
_cell.angle_alpha   90.00
_cell.angle_beta   90.00
_cell.angle_gamma   90.00
#
_symmetry.space_group_name_H-M   'P 1'
#
loop_
_entity.id
_entity.type
_entity.pdbx_description
1 polymer ?
#
loop_
_entity_poly.entity_id
_entity_poly.type
_entity_poly.pdbx_seq_one_letter_code
_entity_poly.pdbx_strand_id
1 'polypeptide(L)'
;KYKAAEAGTRYIEVPTRKIKPSQTCSGCGNQAKKPLSERQHACPCGLTLSRDQNAARVILNWALESIKGRESALCGEKSFSAKHETPSIPIWVGGM
;
A
#
# COMPACT_ATOMS: atom_id res chain seq x y z
N LYS A 1 -7.23 9.69 6.51
CA LYS A 1 -8.70 9.67 6.29
C LYS A 1 -9.16 10.94 5.55
N TYR A 2 -9.01 12.13 6.13
CA TYR A 2 -9.40 13.41 5.50
C TYR A 2 -8.88 13.61 4.07
N LYS A 3 -7.55 13.54 3.86
CA LYS A 3 -6.93 13.71 2.52
C LYS A 3 -7.42 12.69 1.48
N ALA A 4 -7.74 11.47 1.91
CA ALA A 4 -8.28 10.45 1.01
C ALA A 4 -9.69 10.81 0.54
N ALA A 5 -10.52 11.35 1.45
CA ALA A 5 -11.85 11.84 1.13
C ALA A 5 -11.83 13.09 0.24
N GLU A 6 -10.93 14.05 0.50
CA GLU A 6 -10.73 15.23 -0.37
C GLU A 6 -10.36 14.83 -1.80
N ALA A 7 -9.53 13.79 -1.97
CA ALA A 7 -9.12 13.28 -3.27
C ALA A 7 -10.17 12.37 -3.95
N GLY A 8 -11.33 12.14 -3.34
CA GLY A 8 -12.34 11.22 -3.87
C GLY A 8 -11.89 9.75 -3.88
N THR A 9 -10.91 9.39 -3.04
CA THR A 9 -10.34 8.04 -2.99
C THR A 9 -10.88 7.22 -1.81
N ARG A 10 -10.82 5.90 -1.93
CA ARG A 10 -11.21 4.99 -0.84
C ARG A 10 -10.07 4.81 0.16
N TYR A 11 -10.39 4.95 1.44
CA TYR A 11 -9.49 4.63 2.55
C TYR A 11 -9.93 3.34 3.23
N ILE A 12 -8.99 2.42 3.45
CA ILE A 12 -9.23 1.16 4.15
C ILE A 12 -8.20 1.01 5.27
N GLU A 13 -8.67 0.76 6.48
CA GLU A 13 -7.81 0.48 7.62
C GLU A 13 -7.55 -1.02 7.73
N VAL A 14 -6.28 -1.40 7.68
CA VAL A 14 -5.86 -2.81 7.66
C VAL A 14 -5.38 -3.25 9.04
N PRO A 15 -5.88 -4.37 9.59
CA PRO A 15 -5.51 -4.85 10.93
C PRO A 15 -4.11 -5.48 10.95
N THR A 16 -3.09 -4.63 11.06
CA THR A 16 -1.66 -5.00 10.98
C THR A 16 -1.22 -6.04 12.02
N ARG A 17 -1.82 -6.05 13.21
CA ARG A 17 -1.54 -7.06 14.26
C ARG A 17 -1.96 -8.48 13.86
N LYS A 18 -3.01 -8.61 13.05
CA LYS A 18 -3.53 -9.90 12.58
C LYS A 18 -2.73 -10.39 11.38
N ILE A 19 -2.51 -9.52 10.39
CA ILE A 19 -1.92 -9.92 9.11
C ILE A 19 -0.38 -9.87 9.08
N LYS A 20 0.26 -9.22 10.06
CA LYS A 20 1.72 -9.12 10.24
C LYS A 20 2.49 -8.91 8.93
N PRO A 21 2.28 -7.79 8.23
CA PRO A 21 2.68 -7.65 6.82
C PRO A 21 4.20 -7.68 6.61
N SER A 22 5.00 -7.33 7.63
CA SER A 22 6.46 -7.43 7.60
C SER A 22 7.00 -8.87 7.73
N GLN A 23 6.15 -9.81 8.15
CA GLN A 23 6.50 -11.21 8.40
C GLN A 23 5.84 -12.17 7.39
N THR A 24 4.74 -11.75 6.79
CA THR A 24 3.96 -12.53 5.81
C THR A 24 4.54 -12.39 4.41
N CYS A 25 4.73 -13.49 3.69
CA CYS A 25 5.09 -13.49 2.27
C CYS A 25 3.87 -13.16 1.40
N SER A 26 4.00 -12.16 0.51
CA SER A 26 2.92 -11.79 -0.42
C SER A 26 2.61 -12.85 -1.48
N GLY A 27 3.57 -13.72 -1.82
CA GLY A 27 3.40 -14.78 -2.83
C GLY A 27 2.75 -16.06 -2.32
N CYS A 28 3.14 -16.56 -1.14
CA CYS A 28 2.66 -17.85 -0.62
C CYS A 28 1.94 -17.77 0.74
N GLY A 29 1.87 -16.59 1.36
CA GLY A 29 1.24 -16.41 2.67
C GLY A 29 2.04 -16.91 3.88
N ASN A 30 3.23 -17.50 3.68
CA ASN A 30 4.05 -17.99 4.79
C ASN A 30 4.45 -16.85 5.74
N GLN A 31 4.31 -17.07 7.06
CA GLN A 31 4.66 -16.09 8.08
C GLN A 31 5.93 -16.52 8.81
N ALA A 32 6.99 -15.74 8.67
CA ALA A 32 8.26 -15.96 9.37
C ALA A 32 8.63 -14.74 10.21
N LYS A 33 9.06 -14.96 11.46
CA LYS A 33 9.63 -13.89 12.27
C LYS A 33 10.96 -13.46 11.65
N LYS A 34 11.11 -12.15 11.46
CA LYS A 34 12.31 -11.53 10.88
C LYS A 34 12.79 -10.39 11.77
N PRO A 35 14.09 -10.23 11.98
CA PRO A 35 14.64 -9.08 12.71
C PRO A 35 14.51 -7.80 11.88
N LEU A 36 14.50 -6.64 12.55
CA LEU A 36 14.39 -5.34 11.87
C LEU A 36 15.59 -5.03 10.94
N SER A 37 16.73 -5.66 11.19
CA SER A 37 17.94 -5.59 10.36
C SER A 37 17.77 -6.27 9.00
N GLU A 38 16.88 -7.26 8.88
CA GLU A 38 16.61 -7.94 7.62
C GLU A 38 15.72 -7.05 6.74
N ARG A 39 16.34 -6.33 5.79
CA ARG A 39 15.67 -5.41 4.87
C ARG A 39 15.22 -6.08 3.56
N GLN A 40 15.76 -7.25 3.24
CA GLN A 40 15.38 -8.06 2.09
C GLN A 40 14.46 -9.19 2.52
N HIS A 41 13.36 -9.38 1.81
CA HIS A 41 12.48 -10.52 1.95
C HIS A 41 12.88 -11.58 0.93
N ALA A 42 13.55 -12.63 1.39
CA ALA A 42 13.72 -13.88 0.65
C ALA A 42 12.78 -14.93 1.26
N CYS A 43 11.94 -15.56 0.43
CA CYS A 43 11.02 -16.60 0.84
C CYS A 43 11.38 -17.94 0.15
N PRO A 44 11.20 -19.10 0.82
CA PRO A 44 11.39 -20.41 0.20
C PRO A 44 10.51 -20.67 -1.04
N CYS A 45 9.44 -19.90 -1.25
CA CYS A 45 8.62 -19.98 -2.46
C CYS A 45 9.28 -19.36 -3.71
N GLY A 46 10.49 -18.81 -3.58
CA GLY A 46 11.24 -18.16 -4.67
C GLY A 46 11.04 -16.64 -4.75
N LEU A 47 10.18 -16.06 -3.92
CA LEU A 47 9.92 -14.62 -3.91
C LEU A 47 11.07 -13.86 -3.21
N THR A 48 11.73 -12.97 -3.94
CA THR A 48 12.80 -12.09 -3.42
C THR A 48 12.54 -10.62 -3.76
N LEU A 49 12.38 -9.77 -2.75
CA LEU A 49 12.21 -8.31 -2.90
C LEU A 49 12.45 -7.58 -1.57
N SER A 50 12.37 -6.25 -1.52
CA SER A 50 12.50 -5.52 -0.27
C SER A 50 11.36 -5.88 0.72
N ARG A 51 11.66 -5.86 2.01
CA ARG A 51 10.69 -6.15 3.08
C ARG A 51 9.49 -5.20 3.01
N ASP A 52 9.72 -3.93 2.71
CA ASP A 52 8.68 -2.91 2.70
C ASP A 52 7.78 -3.05 1.46
N GLN A 53 8.35 -3.39 0.29
CA GLN A 53 7.56 -3.70 -0.89
C GLN A 53 6.73 -4.97 -0.69
N ASN A 54 7.27 -5.98 0.01
CA ASN A 54 6.51 -7.19 0.32
C ASN A 54 5.35 -6.88 1.29
N ALA A 55 5.61 -6.08 2.33
CA ALA A 55 4.59 -5.65 3.27
C ALA A 55 3.47 -4.86 2.59
N ALA A 56 3.80 -3.95 1.65
CA ALA A 56 2.81 -3.22 0.87
C ALA A 56 1.93 -4.14 0.02
N ARG A 57 2.50 -5.18 -0.61
CA ARG A 57 1.75 -6.19 -1.36
C ARG A 57 0.81 -7.00 -0.48
N VAL A 58 1.25 -7.40 0.72
CA VAL A 58 0.39 -8.11 1.68
C VAL A 58 -0.81 -7.23 2.08
N ILE A 59 -0.57 -5.96 2.37
CA ILE A 59 -1.63 -4.99 2.72
C ILE A 59 -2.61 -4.82 1.56
N LEU A 60 -2.10 -4.69 0.33
CA LEU A 60 -2.93 -4.57 -0.87
C LEU A 60 -3.80 -5.82 -1.09
N ASN A 61 -3.22 -7.02 -1.01
CA ASN A 61 -3.95 -8.27 -1.19
C ASN A 61 -5.09 -8.39 -0.17
N TRP A 62 -4.80 -8.11 1.11
CA TRP A 62 -5.83 -8.12 2.16
C TRP A 62 -6.94 -7.10 1.90
N ALA A 63 -6.58 -5.89 1.45
CA ALA A 63 -7.55 -4.84 1.13
C ALA A 63 -8.44 -5.25 -0.04
N LEU A 64 -7.88 -5.82 -1.11
CA LEU A 64 -8.64 -6.31 -2.27
C LEU A 64 -9.58 -7.46 -1.90
N GLU A 65 -9.12 -8.42 -1.10
CA GLU A 65 -9.97 -9.50 -0.58
C GLU A 65 -11.13 -8.97 0.27
N SER A 66 -10.87 -7.94 1.08
CA SER A 66 -11.90 -7.30 1.89
C SER A 66 -12.97 -6.55 1.08
N ILE A 67 -12.71 -6.28 -0.21
CA ILE A 67 -13.63 -5.59 -1.12
C ILE A 67 -14.33 -6.55 -2.09
N LYS A 68 -13.80 -7.75 -2.35
CA LYS A 68 -14.29 -8.69 -3.37
C LYS A 68 -15.79 -9.06 -3.29
N GLY A 69 -16.46 -8.86 -2.15
CA GLY A 69 -17.92 -9.07 -1.98
C GLY A 69 -18.76 -7.79 -1.91
N ARG A 70 -18.15 -6.61 -2.11
CA ARG A 70 -18.85 -5.32 -2.13
C ARG A 70 -18.90 -4.88 -3.59
N GLU A 71 -20.09 -4.99 -4.19
CA GLU A 71 -20.34 -4.50 -5.55
C GLU A 71 -19.68 -3.14 -5.74
N SER A 72 -18.90 -3.00 -6.80
CA SER A 72 -18.27 -1.73 -7.13
C SER A 72 -19.41 -0.80 -7.51
N ALA A 73 -19.79 0.11 -6.61
CA ALA A 73 -20.61 1.24 -6.99
C ALA A 73 -19.90 1.92 -8.16
N LEU A 74 -20.44 1.72 -9.36
CA LEU A 74 -20.05 2.42 -10.57
C LEU A 74 -19.99 3.90 -10.20
N CYS A 75 -18.78 4.46 -10.18
CA CYS A 75 -18.65 5.91 -10.10
C CYS A 75 -19.18 6.40 -11.44
N GLY A 76 -20.42 6.91 -11.42
CA GLY A 76 -21.00 7.59 -12.56
C GLY A 76 -20.02 8.62 -13.09
N GLU A 77 -19.88 8.62 -14.41
CA GLU A 77 -19.10 9.53 -15.22
C GLU A 77 -19.39 10.98 -14.80
N LYS A 78 -18.55 11.53 -13.92
CA LYS A 78 -18.48 12.96 -13.69
C LYS A 78 -17.02 13.31 -13.76
N SER A 79 -16.66 13.91 -14.88
CA SER A 79 -15.38 14.56 -15.13
C SER A 79 -15.03 15.50 -13.98
N PHE A 80 -14.26 14.99 -13.02
CA PHE A 80 -13.82 15.77 -11.89
C PHE A 80 -12.59 16.56 -12.33
N SER A 81 -12.82 17.83 -12.71
CA SER A 81 -11.74 18.81 -12.87
C SER A 81 -11.10 19.05 -11.50
N ALA A 82 -10.22 18.13 -11.09
CA ALA A 82 -9.46 18.24 -9.87
C ALA A 82 -8.50 19.41 -10.01
N LYS A 83 -8.84 20.54 -9.36
CA LYS A 83 -7.89 21.64 -9.16
C LYS A 83 -6.89 21.18 -8.10
N HIS A 84 -5.92 20.39 -8.52
CA HIS A 84 -4.81 19.93 -7.68
C HIS A 84 -3.77 21.05 -7.64
N GLU A 85 -3.84 21.90 -6.63
CA GLU A 85 -2.66 22.66 -6.21
C GLU A 85 -1.81 21.73 -5.33
N THR A 86 -1.00 20.90 -5.97
CA THR A 86 0.21 20.39 -5.32
C THR A 86 1.16 21.59 -5.23
N PRO A 87 1.50 22.11 -4.05
CA PRO A 87 2.52 23.14 -3.95
C PRO A 87 3.82 22.54 -4.47
N SER A 88 4.38 23.14 -5.51
CA SER A 88 5.69 22.78 -6.04
C SER A 88 6.70 22.84 -4.90
N ILE A 89 7.32 21.71 -4.57
CA ILE A 89 8.46 21.69 -3.66
C ILE A 89 9.58 22.44 -4.39
N PRO A 90 10.06 23.60 -3.89
CA PRO A 90 11.13 24.31 -4.56
C PRO A 90 12.40 23.44 -4.55
N ILE A 91 12.90 23.11 -5.73
CA ILE A 91 14.20 22.47 -5.91
C ILE A 91 15.23 23.53 -5.49
N TRP A 92 15.78 23.40 -4.28
CA TRP A 92 16.95 24.16 -3.89
C TRP A 92 18.15 23.65 -4.68
N VAL A 93 18.44 24.27 -5.83
CA VAL A 93 19.75 24.19 -6.49
C VAL A 93 20.62 25.29 -5.89
N GLY A 94 21.26 25.00 -4.75
CA GLY A 94 22.50 25.69 -4.35
C GLY A 94 23.65 24.75 -4.73
N GLY A 95 24.61 25.11 -5.57
CA GLY A 95 25.28 26.40 -5.67
C GLY A 95 26.63 26.28 -4.97
N MET A 96 27.65 25.86 -5.71
CA MET A 96 29.06 26.18 -5.46
C MET A 96 29.51 27.10 -6.59
#